data_AF-A0A5Q2MHS0-F1
#
_entry.id   AF-A0A5Q2MHS0-F1
#
_cell.length_a   1.000
_cell.length_b   1.000
_cell.length_c   1.000
_cell.angle_alpha   90.00
_cell.angle_beta   90.00
_cell.angle_gamma   90.00
#
_symmetry.space_group_name_H-M   'P 1'
#
loop_
_entity.id
_entity.type
_entity.pdbx_description
1 polymer ?
#
loop_
_entity_poly.entity_id
_entity_poly.type
_entity_poly.pdbx_seq_one_letter_code
_entity_poly.pdbx_strand_id
1 'polypeptide(L)'
;MNFSPRALSSALAVVGASLVLGGLTSWAQGVLPDALESFANSPSGWTALTALLVAATRPSLTRGAVLGVASFVALVLGYTVASELRGLTYDPAFWSVVGIIAGPFVGIAAAAVVGPHATRAALGAGALAGVLIADGIYGLTEVSSSTSPFYWTLCLVAGAALIAIMATRLRTSAAAAGVVASAVGATGVLSVGYVVLNGVY
;
A
#
# COMPACT_ATOMS: atom_id res chain seq x y z
N MET A 1 -23.12 18.31 7.39
CA MET A 1 -21.84 18.49 6.67
C MET A 1 -22.12 18.43 5.19
N ASN A 2 -21.98 19.53 4.44
CA ASN A 2 -22.18 19.53 2.99
C ASN A 2 -20.88 19.08 2.32
N PHE A 3 -20.85 17.86 1.78
CA PHE A 3 -19.73 17.41 0.94
C PHE A 3 -19.77 18.17 -0.38
N SER A 4 -18.62 18.62 -0.87
CA SER A 4 -18.56 19.12 -2.24
C SER A 4 -18.83 17.96 -3.20
N PRO A 5 -19.59 18.17 -4.30
CA PRO A 5 -19.87 17.12 -5.28
C PRO A 5 -18.60 16.40 -5.76
N ARG A 6 -17.50 17.14 -5.93
CA ARG A 6 -16.19 16.59 -6.29
C ARG A 6 -15.62 15.64 -5.24
N ALA A 7 -15.75 15.97 -3.96
CA ALA A 7 -15.25 15.10 -2.89
C ALA A 7 -16.03 13.78 -2.83
N LEU A 8 -17.35 13.83 -3.03
CA LEU A 8 -18.18 12.63 -3.13
C LEU A 8 -17.80 11.79 -4.35
N SER A 9 -17.66 12.40 -5.53
CA SER A 9 -17.24 11.69 -6.75
C SER A 9 -15.87 11.03 -6.59
N SER A 10 -14.89 11.71 -5.98
CA SER A 10 -13.57 11.13 -5.71
C SER A 10 -13.65 9.95 -4.74
N ALA A 11 -14.45 10.05 -3.68
CA ALA A 11 -14.64 8.94 -2.73
C ALA A 11 -15.29 7.73 -3.40
N LEU A 12 -16.34 7.95 -4.20
CA LEU A 12 -17.01 6.89 -4.95
C LEU A 12 -16.07 6.23 -5.97
N ALA A 13 -15.24 7.03 -6.66
CA ALA A 13 -14.26 6.50 -7.60
C ALA A 13 -13.19 5.64 -6.91
N VAL A 14 -12.64 6.09 -5.77
CA VAL A 14 -11.67 5.31 -4.99
C VAL A 14 -12.31 4.01 -4.49
N VAL A 15 -13.47 4.08 -3.84
CA VAL A 15 -14.16 2.89 -3.31
C VAL A 15 -14.51 1.89 -4.43
N GLY A 16 -15.08 2.38 -5.53
CA GLY A 16 -15.46 1.52 -6.66
C GLY A 16 -14.26 0.88 -7.33
N ALA A 17 -13.19 1.66 -7.59
CA ALA A 17 -11.96 1.12 -8.17
C ALA A 17 -11.28 0.12 -7.24
N SER A 18 -11.19 0.41 -5.94
CA SER A 18 -10.61 -0.48 -4.94
C SER A 18 -11.40 -1.79 -4.83
N LEU A 19 -12.74 -1.75 -4.86
CA LEU A 19 -13.56 -2.95 -4.82
C LEU A 19 -13.36 -3.83 -6.07
N VAL A 20 -13.32 -3.21 -7.25
CA VAL A 20 -13.02 -3.93 -8.50
C VAL A 20 -11.61 -4.51 -8.47
N LEU A 21 -10.61 -3.72 -8.09
CA LEU A 21 -9.22 -4.16 -8.03
C LEU A 21 -9.01 -5.28 -7.02
N GLY A 22 -9.69 -5.24 -5.86
CA GLY A 22 -9.64 -6.32 -4.87
C GLY A 22 -10.20 -7.62 -5.43
N GLY A 23 -11.32 -7.54 -6.16
CA GLY A 23 -11.86 -8.70 -6.86
C GLY A 23 -10.90 -9.24 -7.92
N LEU A 24 -10.33 -8.35 -8.73
CA LEU A 24 -9.36 -8.71 -9.76
C LEU A 24 -8.09 -9.34 -9.17
N THR A 25 -7.60 -8.86 -8.04
CA THR A 25 -6.40 -9.43 -7.41
C THR A 25 -6.65 -10.83 -6.86
N SER A 26 -7.86 -11.18 -6.41
CA SER A 26 -8.16 -12.60 -6.09
C SER A 26 -7.90 -13.49 -7.30
N TRP A 27 -8.54 -13.19 -8.44
CA TRP A 27 -8.37 -13.96 -9.68
C TRP A 27 -6.94 -13.91 -10.24
N ALA A 28 -6.27 -12.77 -10.11
CA ALA A 28 -4.94 -12.56 -10.66
C ALA A 28 -3.90 -13.53 -10.08
N GLN A 29 -4.08 -14.05 -8.86
CA GLN A 29 -3.19 -15.10 -8.32
C GLN A 29 -3.18 -16.37 -9.18
N GLY A 30 -4.26 -16.68 -9.91
CA GLY A 30 -4.30 -17.85 -10.81
C GLY A 30 -3.98 -17.55 -12.27
N VAL A 31 -3.71 -16.28 -12.61
CA VAL A 31 -3.62 -15.81 -14.00
C VAL A 31 -2.31 -15.07 -14.28
N LEU A 32 -1.75 -14.38 -13.29
CA LEU A 32 -0.46 -13.72 -13.42
C LEU A 32 0.65 -14.75 -13.60
N PRO A 33 1.73 -14.41 -14.33
CA PRO A 33 2.94 -15.21 -14.32
C PRO A 33 3.48 -15.36 -12.89
N ASP A 34 4.10 -16.51 -12.58
CA ASP A 34 4.68 -16.81 -11.25
C ASP A 34 5.56 -15.67 -10.72
N ALA A 35 6.26 -14.96 -11.61
CA ALA A 35 7.10 -13.82 -11.28
C ALA A 35 6.36 -12.63 -10.66
N LEU A 36 5.05 -12.51 -10.89
CA LEU A 36 4.21 -11.39 -10.46
C LEU A 36 3.00 -11.84 -9.63
N GLU A 37 2.76 -13.13 -9.45
CA GLU A 37 1.62 -13.66 -8.71
C GLU A 37 1.47 -13.01 -7.33
N SER A 38 2.57 -12.91 -6.59
CA SER A 38 2.62 -12.31 -5.25
C SER A 38 2.14 -10.86 -5.21
N PHE A 39 2.19 -10.10 -6.32
CA PHE A 39 1.60 -8.75 -6.39
C PHE A 39 0.13 -8.72 -6.03
N ALA A 40 -0.60 -9.76 -6.45
CA ALA A 40 -2.03 -9.83 -6.26
C ALA A 40 -2.42 -10.04 -4.79
N ASN A 41 -1.52 -10.58 -3.97
CA ASN A 41 -1.79 -10.88 -2.57
C ASN A 41 -0.60 -10.56 -1.68
N SER A 42 -0.20 -9.29 -1.68
CA SER A 42 0.85 -8.78 -0.80
C SER A 42 0.48 -7.42 -0.19
N PRO A 43 0.99 -7.11 1.01
CA PRO A 43 0.90 -5.78 1.60
C PRO A 43 1.42 -4.67 0.68
N SER A 44 2.54 -4.88 -0.01
CA SER A 44 3.12 -3.90 -0.94
C SER A 44 2.25 -3.66 -2.17
N GLY A 45 1.67 -4.72 -2.76
CA GLY A 45 0.77 -4.61 -3.92
C GLY A 45 -0.47 -3.79 -3.60
N TRP A 46 -1.14 -4.10 -2.49
CA TRP A 46 -2.36 -3.40 -2.08
C TRP A 46 -2.08 -1.97 -1.58
N THR A 47 -0.92 -1.75 -0.96
CA THR A 47 -0.42 -0.41 -0.63
C THR A 47 -0.20 0.41 -1.89
N ALA A 48 0.42 -0.15 -2.94
CA ALA A 48 0.64 0.54 -4.20
C ALA A 48 -0.69 0.93 -4.87
N LEU A 49 -1.65 0.00 -4.96
CA LEU A 49 -2.99 0.28 -5.50
C LEU A 49 -3.69 1.39 -4.72
N THR A 50 -3.72 1.29 -3.39
CA THR A 50 -4.34 2.31 -2.53
C THR A 50 -3.64 3.67 -2.70
N ALA A 51 -2.30 3.70 -2.66
CA ALA A 51 -1.56 4.93 -2.78
C ALA A 51 -1.81 5.63 -4.12
N LEU A 52 -1.84 4.87 -5.23
CA LEU A 52 -2.10 5.41 -6.57
C LEU A 52 -3.52 5.99 -6.69
N LEU A 53 -4.53 5.25 -6.23
CA LEU A 53 -5.94 5.71 -6.26
C LEU A 53 -6.15 6.95 -5.40
N VAL A 54 -5.61 6.96 -4.17
CA VAL A 54 -5.73 8.11 -3.27
C VAL A 54 -4.99 9.31 -3.84
N ALA A 55 -3.74 9.14 -4.28
CA ALA A 55 -2.92 10.21 -4.86
C ALA A 55 -3.58 10.84 -6.11
N ALA A 56 -4.25 10.05 -6.94
CA ALA A 56 -4.95 10.53 -8.14
C ALA A 56 -6.05 11.57 -7.82
N THR A 57 -6.63 11.52 -6.61
CA THR A 57 -7.65 12.49 -6.16
C THR A 57 -7.06 13.79 -5.60
N ARG A 58 -5.73 13.85 -5.40
CA ARG A 58 -4.99 14.97 -4.79
C ARG A 58 -5.66 15.51 -3.50
N PRO A 59 -5.91 14.65 -2.48
CA PRO A 59 -6.68 15.03 -1.31
C PRO A 59 -5.84 15.84 -0.31
N SER A 60 -6.51 16.48 0.66
CA SER A 60 -5.85 16.92 1.89
C SER A 60 -5.40 15.70 2.72
N LEU A 61 -4.49 15.87 3.69
CA LEU A 61 -4.01 14.75 4.51
C LEU A 61 -5.14 14.01 5.23
N THR A 62 -6.08 14.75 5.84
CA THR A 62 -7.24 14.15 6.53
C THR A 62 -8.12 13.36 5.57
N ARG A 63 -8.37 13.89 4.36
CA ARG A 63 -9.13 13.15 3.34
C ARG A 63 -8.34 11.96 2.82
N GLY A 64 -7.02 12.09 2.66
CA GLY A 64 -6.13 10.99 2.33
C GLY A 64 -6.26 9.85 3.32
N ALA A 65 -6.24 10.13 4.63
CA ALA A 65 -6.42 9.13 5.68
C ALA A 65 -7.74 8.36 5.52
N VAL A 66 -8.86 9.08 5.36
CA VAL A 66 -10.19 8.50 5.20
C VAL A 66 -10.29 7.68 3.90
N LEU A 67 -9.77 8.20 2.79
CA LEU A 67 -9.76 7.49 1.51
C LEU A 67 -8.84 6.25 1.55
N GLY A 68 -7.76 6.29 2.33
CA GLY A 68 -6.89 5.14 2.54
C GLY A 68 -7.61 4.00 3.27
N VAL A 69 -8.32 4.31 4.36
CA VAL A 69 -9.19 3.33 5.05
C VAL A 69 -10.24 2.77 4.09
N ALA A 70 -10.97 3.67 3.41
CA ALA A 70 -12.04 3.26 2.49
C ALA A 70 -11.51 2.39 1.36
N SER A 71 -10.32 2.68 0.82
CA SER A 71 -9.65 1.91 -0.22
C SER A 71 -9.27 0.51 0.27
N PHE A 72 -8.60 0.38 1.41
CA PHE A 72 -8.20 -0.93 1.94
C PHE A 72 -9.41 -1.80 2.26
N VAL A 73 -10.42 -1.25 2.94
CA VAL A 73 -11.64 -2.01 3.25
C VAL A 73 -12.34 -2.42 1.96
N ALA A 74 -12.42 -1.54 0.95
CA ALA A 74 -13.01 -1.91 -0.34
C ALA A 74 -12.20 -2.99 -1.09
N LEU A 75 -10.87 -2.94 -1.07
CA LEU A 75 -10.00 -4.00 -1.60
C LEU A 75 -10.29 -5.34 -0.90
N VAL A 76 -10.34 -5.35 0.43
CA VAL A 76 -10.68 -6.53 1.26
C VAL A 76 -12.02 -7.10 0.85
N LEU A 77 -13.07 -6.27 0.77
CA LEU A 77 -14.42 -6.73 0.42
C LEU A 77 -14.49 -7.27 -1.01
N GLY A 78 -13.86 -6.58 -1.97
CA GLY A 78 -13.77 -7.05 -3.36
C GLY A 78 -13.06 -8.39 -3.47
N TYR A 79 -11.94 -8.54 -2.78
CA TYR A 79 -11.17 -9.77 -2.74
C TYR A 79 -11.93 -10.91 -2.07
N THR A 80 -12.68 -10.60 -1.00
CA THR A 80 -13.53 -11.58 -0.29
C THR A 80 -14.59 -12.15 -1.22
N VAL A 81 -15.37 -11.27 -1.87
CA VAL A 81 -16.42 -11.69 -2.81
C VAL A 81 -15.84 -12.57 -3.93
N ALA A 82 -14.71 -12.15 -4.53
CA ALA A 82 -14.08 -12.93 -5.59
C ALA A 82 -13.52 -14.26 -5.09
N SER A 83 -12.99 -14.32 -3.88
CA SER A 83 -12.48 -15.55 -3.27
C SER A 83 -13.61 -16.53 -2.94
N GLU A 84 -14.73 -16.06 -2.39
CA GLU A 84 -15.91 -16.88 -2.13
C GLU A 84 -16.52 -17.46 -3.41
N LEU A 85 -16.58 -16.65 -4.49
CA LEU A 85 -17.02 -17.11 -5.81
C LEU A 85 -16.10 -18.20 -6.40
N ARG A 86 -14.85 -18.27 -5.95
CA ARG A 86 -13.86 -19.30 -6.32
C ARG A 86 -13.88 -20.51 -5.38
N GLY A 87 -14.70 -20.49 -4.33
CA GLY A 87 -14.70 -21.52 -3.30
C GLY A 87 -13.50 -21.46 -2.35
N LEU A 88 -12.86 -20.29 -2.22
CA LEU A 88 -11.73 -20.05 -1.32
C LEU A 88 -12.20 -19.35 -0.03
N THR A 89 -11.58 -19.71 1.09
CA THR A 89 -11.82 -19.06 2.38
C THR A 89 -10.92 -17.83 2.55
N TYR A 90 -11.50 -16.72 2.99
CA TYR A 90 -10.79 -15.49 3.33
C TYR A 90 -11.46 -14.84 4.54
N ASP A 91 -10.69 -14.24 5.45
CA ASP A 91 -11.23 -13.59 6.65
C ASP A 91 -11.40 -12.07 6.41
N PRO A 92 -12.59 -11.59 6.00
CA PRO A 92 -12.81 -10.17 5.73
C PRO A 92 -12.71 -9.32 6.99
N ALA A 93 -13.03 -9.86 8.17
CA ALA A 93 -13.06 -9.09 9.40
C ALA A 93 -11.63 -8.77 9.85
N PHE A 94 -10.77 -9.78 9.92
CA PHE A 94 -9.36 -9.60 10.26
C PHE A 94 -8.67 -8.63 9.29
N TRP A 95 -8.78 -8.86 7.98
CA TRP A 95 -8.10 -8.03 7.00
C TRP A 95 -8.69 -6.61 6.89
N SER A 96 -9.98 -6.42 7.19
CA SER A 96 -10.57 -5.08 7.32
C SER A 96 -9.99 -4.33 8.51
N VAL A 97 -9.75 -4.99 9.65
CA VAL A 97 -9.09 -4.38 10.81
C VAL A 97 -7.67 -3.93 10.45
N VAL A 98 -6.89 -4.78 9.78
CA VAL A 98 -5.58 -4.41 9.25
C VAL A 98 -5.69 -3.20 8.32
N GLY A 99 -6.68 -3.19 7.42
CA GLY A 99 -6.96 -2.06 6.52
C GLY A 99 -7.34 -0.76 7.24
N ILE A 100 -8.11 -0.83 8.33
CA ILE A 100 -8.47 0.33 9.17
C ILE A 100 -7.25 0.88 9.90
N ILE A 101 -6.32 0.02 10.32
CA ILE A 101 -5.09 0.42 11.00
C ILE A 101 -4.08 1.01 10.01
N ALA A 102 -3.81 0.32 8.90
CA ALA A 102 -2.79 0.72 7.93
C ALA A 102 -3.25 1.82 6.98
N GLY A 103 -4.54 1.83 6.60
CA GLY A 103 -5.12 2.72 5.61
C GLY A 103 -4.92 4.22 5.87
N PRO A 104 -5.06 4.73 7.10
CA PRO A 104 -4.79 6.13 7.40
C PRO A 104 -3.37 6.54 7.03
N PHE A 105 -2.37 5.71 7.34
CA PHE A 105 -0.96 6.01 7.10
C PHE A 105 -0.62 5.99 5.62
N VAL A 106 -1.08 4.98 4.88
CA VAL A 106 -0.88 4.89 3.42
C VAL A 106 -1.58 6.04 2.71
N GLY A 107 -2.82 6.36 3.12
CA GLY A 107 -3.59 7.44 2.54
C GLY A 107 -2.99 8.83 2.82
N ILE A 108 -2.49 9.07 4.04
CA ILE A 108 -1.74 10.29 4.38
C ILE A 108 -0.46 10.38 3.56
N ALA A 109 0.29 9.28 3.44
CA ALA A 109 1.53 9.24 2.68
C ALA A 109 1.28 9.56 1.20
N ALA A 110 0.26 8.96 0.60
CA ALA A 110 -0.16 9.25 -0.78
C ALA A 110 -0.56 10.72 -0.98
N ALA A 111 -1.37 11.28 -0.07
CA ALA A 111 -1.76 12.69 -0.10
C ALA A 111 -0.55 13.63 0.07
N ALA A 112 0.40 13.26 0.93
CA ALA A 112 1.59 14.04 1.20
C ALA A 112 2.53 14.11 -0.01
N VAL A 113 2.70 12.98 -0.74
CA VAL A 113 3.55 12.89 -1.94
C VAL A 113 3.08 13.82 -3.07
N VAL A 114 1.76 13.96 -3.25
CA VAL A 114 1.17 14.84 -4.28
C VAL A 114 0.90 16.27 -3.78
N GLY A 115 1.15 16.54 -2.50
CA GLY A 115 0.95 17.84 -1.87
C GLY A 115 2.07 18.84 -2.16
N PRO A 116 1.87 20.12 -1.82
CA PRO A 116 2.83 21.18 -2.14
C PRO A 116 4.04 21.26 -1.19
N HIS A 117 4.06 20.51 -0.08
CA HIS A 117 5.07 20.66 0.96
C HIS A 117 6.17 19.62 0.81
N ALA A 118 7.39 20.05 0.45
CA ALA A 118 8.54 19.18 0.19
C ALA A 118 8.84 18.19 1.34
N THR A 119 8.84 18.65 2.60
CA THR A 119 9.08 17.77 3.76
C THR A 119 8.01 16.71 3.92
N ARG A 120 6.73 17.05 3.67
CA ARG A 120 5.64 16.07 3.76
C ARG A 120 5.73 15.06 2.63
N ALA A 121 6.05 15.52 1.41
CA ALA A 121 6.27 14.64 0.27
C ALA A 121 7.45 13.68 0.51
N ALA A 122 8.53 14.17 1.13
CA ALA A 122 9.67 13.35 1.53
C ALA A 122 9.25 12.23 2.50
N LEU A 123 8.58 12.58 3.59
CA LEU A 123 8.13 11.63 4.60
C LEU A 123 7.11 10.63 4.02
N GLY A 124 6.14 11.11 3.23
CA GLY A 124 5.15 10.24 2.59
C GLY A 124 5.79 9.25 1.62
N ALA A 125 6.72 9.70 0.78
CA ALA A 125 7.43 8.82 -0.13
C ALA A 125 8.32 7.81 0.61
N GLY A 126 9.00 8.26 1.67
CA GLY A 126 9.79 7.38 2.52
C GLY A 126 8.92 6.30 3.16
N ALA A 127 7.78 6.66 3.74
CA ALA A 127 6.85 5.69 4.32
C ALA A 127 6.38 4.64 3.29
N LEU A 128 5.97 5.05 2.09
CA LEU A 128 5.57 4.12 1.01
C LEU A 128 6.74 3.25 0.56
N ALA A 129 7.94 3.81 0.42
CA ALA A 129 9.15 3.05 0.08
C ALA A 129 9.47 2.01 1.17
N GLY A 130 9.31 2.38 2.44
CA GLY A 130 9.53 1.46 3.56
C GLY A 130 8.56 0.28 3.58
N VAL A 131 7.31 0.46 3.13
CA VAL A 131 6.38 -0.67 2.93
C VAL A 131 6.89 -1.63 1.87
N LEU A 132 7.32 -1.11 0.70
CA LEU A 132 7.88 -1.94 -0.37
C LEU A 132 9.14 -2.68 0.10
N ILE A 133 10.01 -2.01 0.85
CA ILE A 133 11.25 -2.62 1.35
C ILE A 133 10.94 -3.69 2.40
N ALA A 134 10.08 -3.41 3.38
CA ALA A 134 9.71 -4.39 4.40
C ALA A 134 9.12 -5.66 3.79
N ASP A 135 8.17 -5.49 2.86
CA ASP A 135 7.51 -6.61 2.21
C ASP A 135 8.46 -7.38 1.28
N GLY A 136 9.40 -6.68 0.63
CA GLY A 136 10.46 -7.33 -0.15
C GLY A 136 11.45 -8.13 0.72
N ILE A 137 11.82 -7.60 1.89
CA ILE A 137 12.66 -8.33 2.86
C ILE A 137 11.92 -9.58 3.34
N TYR A 138 10.70 -9.41 3.85
CA TYR A 138 9.86 -10.51 4.32
C TYR A 138 9.64 -11.57 3.24
N GLY A 139 9.31 -11.11 2.03
CA GLY A 139 9.16 -11.91 0.83
C GLY A 139 10.35 -12.82 0.55
N LEU A 140 11.56 -12.27 0.63
CA LEU A 140 12.79 -13.00 0.36
C LEU A 140 13.22 -13.93 1.51
N THR A 141 12.95 -13.57 2.76
CA THR A 141 13.43 -14.33 3.93
C THR A 141 12.45 -15.40 4.41
N GLU A 142 11.14 -15.14 4.32
CA GLU A 142 10.13 -16.01 4.94
C GLU A 142 9.33 -16.83 3.92
N VAL A 143 9.01 -16.26 2.75
CA VAL A 143 8.05 -16.87 1.79
C VAL A 143 8.64 -17.18 0.41
N SER A 144 9.94 -16.95 0.19
CA SER A 144 10.61 -17.21 -1.10
C SER A 144 10.76 -18.69 -1.44
N SER A 145 10.55 -19.57 -0.46
CA SER A 145 10.52 -21.03 -0.67
C SER A 145 9.25 -21.49 -1.38
N SER A 146 8.15 -20.73 -1.30
CA SER A 146 6.85 -21.05 -1.88
C SER A 146 6.36 -20.03 -2.92
N THR A 147 7.09 -18.93 -3.12
CA THR A 147 6.75 -17.87 -4.08
C THR A 147 7.98 -17.43 -4.87
N SER A 148 7.77 -16.82 -6.04
CA SER A 148 8.90 -16.35 -6.87
C SER A 148 9.68 -15.22 -6.18
N PRO A 149 11.02 -15.30 -6.08
CA PRO A 149 11.84 -14.23 -5.51
C PRO A 149 11.85 -12.95 -6.37
N PHE A 150 11.36 -13.03 -7.61
CA PHE A 150 11.35 -11.91 -8.54
C PHE A 150 10.52 -10.73 -8.03
N TYR A 151 9.28 -10.98 -7.60
CA TYR A 151 8.39 -9.93 -7.11
C TYR A 151 8.95 -9.24 -5.86
N TRP A 152 9.51 -10.00 -4.93
CA TRP A 152 10.07 -9.47 -3.70
C TRP A 152 11.31 -8.61 -3.97
N THR A 153 12.16 -9.04 -4.91
CA THR A 153 13.28 -8.24 -5.40
C THR A 153 12.80 -6.96 -6.08
N LEU A 154 11.72 -7.03 -6.88
CA LEU A 154 11.12 -5.86 -7.50
C LEU A 154 10.61 -4.86 -6.45
N CYS A 155 10.07 -5.33 -5.34
CA CYS A 155 9.65 -4.46 -4.23
C CYS A 155 10.85 -3.70 -3.62
N LEU A 156 11.96 -4.40 -3.36
CA LEU A 156 13.19 -3.75 -2.88
C LEU A 156 13.71 -2.69 -3.86
N VAL A 157 13.76 -3.02 -5.15
CA VAL A 157 14.22 -2.11 -6.21
C VAL A 157 13.28 -0.90 -6.32
N ALA A 158 11.97 -1.11 -6.30
CA ALA A 158 10.99 -0.03 -6.39
C ALA A 158 11.05 0.90 -5.17
N GLY A 159 11.22 0.34 -3.96
CA GLY A 159 11.44 1.13 -2.74
C GLY A 159 12.71 1.97 -2.81
N ALA A 160 13.83 1.36 -3.19
CA ALA A 160 15.11 2.07 -3.36
C ALA A 160 15.03 3.16 -4.46
N ALA A 161 14.37 2.86 -5.58
CA ALA A 161 14.15 3.82 -6.65
C ALA A 161 13.30 5.01 -6.19
N LEU A 162 12.22 4.77 -5.44
CA LEU A 162 11.39 5.85 -4.89
C LEU A 162 12.20 6.76 -3.95
N ILE A 163 13.07 6.19 -3.11
CA ILE A 163 13.97 6.95 -2.24
C ILE A 163 14.91 7.83 -3.09
N ALA A 164 15.58 7.26 -4.08
CA ALA A 164 16.52 7.97 -4.93
C ALA A 164 15.85 9.09 -5.75
N ILE A 165 14.69 8.81 -6.34
CA ILE A 165 13.91 9.79 -7.12
C ILE A 165 13.50 10.96 -6.22
N MET A 166 13.04 10.70 -4.99
CA MET A 166 12.56 11.77 -4.12
C MET A 166 13.70 12.57 -3.48
N ALA A 167 14.80 11.92 -3.11
CA ALA A 167 16.00 12.60 -2.63
C ALA A 167 16.58 13.56 -3.69
N THR A 168 16.60 13.13 -4.96
CA THR A 168 17.08 13.97 -6.07
C THR A 168 16.10 15.07 -6.46
N ARG A 169 14.79 14.77 -6.51
CA ARG A 169 13.74 15.73 -6.88
C ARG A 169 13.60 16.87 -5.88
N LEU A 170 13.75 16.61 -4.59
CA LEU A 170 13.55 17.62 -3.53
C LEU A 170 14.78 18.49 -3.27
N ARG A 171 15.94 18.13 -3.84
CA ARG A 171 17.17 18.95 -3.94
C ARG A 171 17.68 19.57 -2.64
N THR A 172 17.34 18.98 -1.49
CA THR A 172 17.83 19.41 -0.17
C THR A 172 18.26 18.21 0.66
N SER A 173 19.33 18.35 1.44
CA SER A 173 19.85 17.29 2.32
C SER A 173 18.83 16.91 3.40
N ALA A 174 18.11 17.88 3.94
CA ALA A 174 17.06 17.65 4.93
C ALA A 174 15.90 16.80 4.37
N ALA A 175 15.47 17.05 3.12
CA ALA A 175 14.44 16.25 2.50
C ALA A 175 14.94 14.83 2.19
N ALA A 176 16.17 14.68 1.70
CA ALA A 176 16.78 13.36 1.47
C ALA A 176 16.87 12.55 2.78
N ALA A 177 17.34 13.18 3.86
CA ALA A 177 17.36 12.56 5.19
C ALA A 177 15.94 12.18 5.67
N GLY A 178 14.95 13.03 5.41
CA GLY A 178 13.54 12.74 5.73
C GLY A 178 12.98 11.53 4.99
N VAL A 179 13.27 11.39 3.69
CA VAL A 179 12.86 10.22 2.89
C VAL A 179 13.47 8.95 3.48
N VAL A 180 14.79 8.95 3.73
CA VAL A 180 15.50 7.77 4.26
C VAL A 180 15.03 7.43 5.67
N ALA A 181 14.95 8.41 6.57
CA ALA A 181 14.51 8.20 7.95
C ALA A 181 13.08 7.65 8.02
N SER A 182 12.17 8.17 7.19
CA SER A 182 10.81 7.66 7.14
C SER A 182 10.72 6.27 6.51
N ALA A 183 11.56 5.95 5.54
CA ALA A 183 11.63 4.60 4.96
C ALA A 183 12.16 3.58 5.97
N VAL A 184 13.23 3.91 6.70
CA VAL A 184 13.76 3.07 7.78
C VAL A 184 12.71 2.87 8.87
N GLY A 185 12.05 3.94 9.31
CA GLY A 185 11.00 3.86 10.33
C GLY A 185 9.82 2.98 9.91
N ALA A 186 9.29 3.19 8.70
CA ALA A 186 8.20 2.37 8.17
C ALA A 186 8.63 0.90 7.97
N THR A 187 9.86 0.68 7.51
CA THR A 187 10.42 -0.68 7.36
C THR A 187 10.45 -1.38 8.73
N GLY A 188 11.02 -0.73 9.75
CA GLY A 188 11.13 -1.31 11.09
C GLY A 188 9.77 -1.63 11.72
N VAL A 189 8.80 -0.73 11.61
CA VAL A 189 7.44 -0.95 12.14
C VAL A 189 6.77 -2.16 11.47
N LEU A 190 6.90 -2.28 10.15
CA LEU A 190 6.30 -3.39 9.40
C LEU A 190 7.02 -4.71 9.66
N SER A 191 8.35 -4.71 9.75
CA SER A 191 9.11 -5.91 10.15
C SER A 191 8.67 -6.43 11.52
N VAL A 192 8.46 -5.54 12.50
CA VAL A 192 7.89 -5.94 13.81
C VAL A 192 6.46 -6.48 13.65
N GLY A 193 5.64 -5.84 12.82
CA GLY A 193 4.29 -6.32 12.50
C GLY A 193 4.28 -7.75 11.94
N TYR A 194 5.15 -8.06 10.97
CA TYR A 194 5.29 -9.41 10.42
C TYR A 194 5.71 -10.42 11.49
N VAL A 195 6.67 -10.08 12.36
CA VAL A 195 7.09 -10.97 13.46
C VAL A 195 5.92 -11.27 14.41
N VAL A 196 5.12 -10.26 14.76
CA VAL A 196 3.94 -10.46 15.61
C VAL A 196 2.90 -11.32 14.92
N LEU A 197 2.61 -11.07 13.63
CA LEU A 197 1.64 -11.84 12.85
C LEU A 197 2.05 -13.32 12.74
N ASN A 198 3.31 -13.61 12.43
CA ASN A 198 3.84 -14.98 12.35
C ASN A 198 3.93 -15.68 13.72
N GLY A 199 3.83 -14.94 14.82
CA GLY A 199 3.75 -15.52 16.17
C GLY A 199 2.34 -15.93 16.57
N VAL A 200 1.32 -15.44 15.84
CA VAL A 200 -0.10 -15.69 16.11
C VAL A 200 -0.69 -16.73 15.16
N TYR A 201 -0.15 -16.84 13.93
CA TYR A 201 -0.54 -17.77 12.88
C TYR A 201 0.58 -18.73 12.53
#